data_AF-A0A2K9BSV8-F1
#
_entry.id   AF-A0A2K9BSV8-F1
#
_cell.length_a   1.000
_cell.length_b   1.000
_cell.length_c   1.000
_cell.angle_alpha   90.00
_cell.angle_beta   90.00
_cell.angle_gamma   90.00
#
_symmetry.space_group_name_H-M   'P 1'
#
loop_
_entity.id
_entity.type
_entity.pdbx_description
1 polymer ?
#
loop_
_entity_poly.entity_id
_entity_poly.type
_entity_poly.pdbx_seq_one_letter_code
_entity_poly.pdbx_strand_id
1 'polypeptide(L)' 'MERNWYCPYCGQPMEARRRADDATGRISWTIGCHDPRHFHTHGYVNAAVAEAQLERLLRG' A
#
# COMPACT_ATOMS: atom_id res chain seq x y z
N MET A 1 -3.02 2.40 14.27
CA MET A 1 -2.67 0.98 14.47
C MET A 1 -1.55 0.67 13.50
N GLU A 2 -0.33 0.46 14.00
CA GLU A 2 0.77 -0.02 13.15
C GLU A 2 0.53 -1.50 12.86
N ARG A 3 0.10 -1.79 11.65
CA ARG A 3 -0.01 -3.16 11.18
C ARG A 3 1.25 -3.46 10.40
N ASN A 4 2.07 -4.34 10.95
CA ASN A 4 3.33 -4.73 10.32
C ASN A 4 3.03 -5.74 9.22
N TRP A 5 2.75 -5.26 8.01
CA TRP A 5 2.72 -6.10 6.82
C TRP A 5 4.13 -6.25 6.25
N TYR A 6 4.46 -7.43 5.76
CA TYR A 6 5.78 -7.71 5.21
C TYR A 6 5.68 -8.07 3.74
N CYS A 7 6.65 -7.60 2.96
CA CYS A 7 6.72 -7.87 1.54
C CYS A 7 7.01 -9.37 1.31
N PRO A 8 6.23 -10.07 0.47
CA PRO A 8 6.47 -11.49 0.20
C PRO A 8 7.77 -11.77 -0.58
N TYR A 9 8.38 -10.75 -1.20
CA TYR A 9 9.61 -10.90 -1.99
C TYR A 9 10.89 -10.75 -1.17
N CYS A 10 10.93 -9.79 -0.23
CA CYS A 10 12.15 -9.46 0.52
C CYS A 10 11.99 -9.51 2.04
N GLY A 11 10.78 -9.74 2.55
CA GLY A 11 10.50 -9.77 3.99
C GLY A 11 10.57 -8.41 4.70
N GLN A 12 10.80 -7.31 3.98
CA GLN A 12 10.83 -5.97 4.57
C GLN A 12 9.41 -5.48 4.91
N PRO A 13 9.27 -4.61 5.93
CA PRO A 13 7.98 -3.99 6.25
C PRO A 13 7.47 -3.18 5.05
N MET A 14 6.16 -3.27 4.82
CA MET A 14 5.44 -2.47 3.84
C MET A 14 4.84 -1.26 4.54
N GLU A 15 4.81 -0.14 3.83
CA GLU A 15 4.34 1.14 4.38
C GLU A 15 3.23 1.71 3.53
N ALA A 16 2.26 2.36 4.20
CA ALA A 16 1.23 3.13 3.54
C ALA A 16 1.82 4.46 3.05
N ARG A 17 1.86 4.64 1.73
CA ARG A 17 2.25 5.89 1.08
C ARG A 17 1.04 6.62 0.53
N ARG A 18 0.96 7.91 0.88
CA ARG A 18 0.05 8.87 0.27
C ARG A 18 0.70 9.45 -0.98
N ARG A 19 0.09 9.27 -2.14
CA ARG A 19 0.46 9.98 -3.38
C ARG A 19 -0.62 10.98 -3.74
N ALA A 20 -0.21 12.23 -3.92
CA ALA A 20 -1.05 13.23 -4.57
C ALA A 20 -0.77 13.16 -6.08
N ASP A 21 -1.82 13.00 -6.87
CA ASP A 21 -1.75 13.20 -8.31
C ASP A 21 -1.72 14.71 -8.58
N ASP A 22 -0.62 15.18 -9.15
CA ASP A 22 -0.37 16.62 -9.38
C ASP A 22 -1.35 17.21 -10.41
N ALA A 23 -1.79 16.40 -11.39
CA ALA A 23 -2.65 16.84 -12.48
C ALA A 23 -4.13 17.01 -12.06
N THR A 24 -4.63 16.17 -11.16
CA THR A 24 -6.03 16.17 -10.73
C THR A 24 -6.25 16.59 -9.28
N GLY A 25 -5.17 16.77 -8.52
CA GLY A 25 -5.22 16.99 -7.07
C GLY A 25 -5.73 15.80 -6.28
N ARG A 26 -5.93 14.64 -6.93
CA ARG A 26 -6.49 13.45 -6.27
C ARG A 26 -5.46 12.81 -5.36
N ILE A 27 -5.87 12.58 -4.13
CA ILE A 27 -5.07 11.83 -3.17
C ILE A 27 -5.38 10.35 -3.34
N SER A 28 -4.33 9.56 -3.54
CA SER A 28 -4.37 8.10 -3.55
C SER A 28 -3.46 7.54 -2.46
N TRP A 29 -3.83 6.38 -1.95
CA TRP A 29 -3.12 5.65 -0.93
C TRP A 29 -2.73 4.29 -1.47
N THR A 30 -1.44 3.98 -1.39
CA THR A 30 -0.85 2.71 -1.82
C THR A 30 -0.12 2.11 -0.64
N ILE A 31 -0.22 0.81 -0.41
CA ILE A 31 0.63 0.11 0.55
C ILE A 31 1.57 -0.80 -0.23
N GLY A 32 2.85 -0.73 0.06
CA GLY A 32 3.83 -1.52 -0.67
C GLY A 32 5.19 -1.52 -0.02
N CYS A 33 6.08 -2.34 -0.57
CA CYS A 33 7.47 -2.34 -0.18
C CYS A 33 8.11 -0.98 -0.50
N HIS A 34 9.17 -0.60 0.23
CA HIS A 34 9.94 0.58 -0.16
C HIS A 34 10.52 0.43 -1.57
N ASP A 35 10.93 -0.79 -1.96
CA ASP A 35 11.40 -1.07 -3.32
C ASP A 35 10.22 -1.08 -4.31
N PRO A 36 10.19 -0.20 -5.32
CA PRO A 36 9.11 -0.13 -6.31
C PRO A 36 9.01 -1.38 -7.21
N ARG A 37 10.05 -2.22 -7.26
CA ARG A 37 10.08 -3.45 -8.05
C ARG A 37 9.40 -4.63 -7.36
N HIS A 38 9.07 -4.50 -6.08
CA HIS A 38 8.44 -5.54 -5.27
C HIS A 38 6.91 -5.41 -5.28
N PHE A 39 6.25 -5.97 -4.26
CA PHE A 39 4.80 -5.92 -4.12
C PHE A 39 4.29 -4.53 -3.71
N HIS A 40 3.29 -4.04 -4.44
CA HIS A 40 2.54 -2.81 -4.15
C HIS A 40 1.06 -3.04 -4.43
N THR A 41 0.19 -2.50 -3.59
CA THR A 41 -1.23 -2.43 -3.88
C THR A 41 -1.54 -1.34 -4.90
N HIS A 42 -2.74 -1.37 -5.47
CA HIS A 42 -3.22 -0.27 -6.30
C HIS A 42 -3.44 1.00 -5.45
N GLY A 43 -3.63 2.14 -6.12
CA GLY A 43 -4.01 3.39 -5.46
C GLY A 43 -5.47 3.40 -5.05
N TYR A 44 -5.74 3.60 -3.76
CA TYR A 44 -7.09 3.71 -3.19
C TYR A 44 -7.38 5.11 -2.67
N VAL A 45 -8.65 5.41 -2.46
CA VAL A 45 -9.12 6.74 -2.04
C VAL A 45 -8.68 7.12 -0.62
N ASN A 46 -8.40 6.15 0.26
CA ASN A 46 -7.92 6.39 1.62
C ASN A 46 -7.08 5.20 2.13
N ALA A 47 -6.37 5.41 3.25
CA ALA A 47 -5.53 4.40 3.87
C ALA A 47 -6.34 3.16 4.30
N ALA A 48 -7.48 3.34 4.96
CA ALA A 48 -8.29 2.22 5.48
C ALA A 48 -8.74 1.24 4.38
N VAL A 49 -9.11 1.75 3.20
CA VAL A 49 -9.46 0.91 2.04
C VAL A 49 -8.22 0.18 1.50
N ALA A 50 -7.08 0.85 1.45
CA ALA A 50 -5.82 0.20 1.04
C ALA A 50 -5.43 -0.92 2.00
N GLU A 51 -5.58 -0.72 3.31
CA GLU A 51 -5.29 -1.72 4.34
C GLU A 51 -6.25 -2.91 4.25
N ALA A 52 -7.56 -2.67 4.15
CA ALA A 52 -8.57 -3.73 4.02
C ALA A 52 -8.35 -4.58 2.76
N GLN A 53 -7.96 -3.94 1.65
CA GLN A 53 -7.67 -4.66 0.42
C GLN A 53 -6.35 -5.44 0.51
N LEU A 54 -5.33 -4.88 1.16
CA LEU A 54 -4.09 -5.59 1.44
C LEU A 54 -4.34 -6.85 2.28
N GLU A 55 -5.15 -6.74 3.33
CA GLU A 55 -5.54 -7.91 4.12
C GLU A 55 -6.19 -8.99 3.29
N ARG A 56 -7.12 -8.60 2.41
CA ARG A 56 -7.82 -9.54 1.54
C ARG A 56 -6.85 -10.22 0.56
N LEU A 57 -5.86 -9.49 0.05
CA LEU A 57 -4.84 -10.04 -0.85
C LEU A 57 -3.88 -11.00 -0.13
N LEU A 58 -3.54 -10.72 1.13
CA LEU A 58 -2.60 -11.54 1.90
C LEU A 58 -3.27 -12.73 2.61
N ARG A 59 -4.58 -12.66 2.89
CA ARG A 59 -5.32 -13.74 3.58
C ARG A 59 -5.79 -14.87 2.67
N GLY A 60 -5.62 -14.76 1.34
CA GLY A 60 -5.80 -15.83 0.34
C GLY A 60 -6.94 -16.80 0.62
#